data_AF-A0A950Z799-F1
#
_entry.id   AF-A0A950Z799-F1
#
_cell.length_a   1.000
_cell.length_b   1.000
_cell.length_c   1.000
_cell.angle_alpha   90.00
_cell.angle_beta   90.00
_cell.angle_gamma   90.00
#
_symmetry.space_group_name_H-M   'P 1'
#
loop_
_entity.id
_entity.type
_entity.pdbx_description
1 polymer ?
#
loop_
_entity_poly.entity_id
_entity_poly.type
_entity_poly.pdbx_seq_one_letter_code
_entity_poly.pdbx_strand_id
1 'polypeptide(L)'
;MPKAFKDLTESEILALAVSLEEEDGRIYGAFADHLRADFPATAEIFERMRGEEAGHRNLLLAKYRERFGEHLPLIRRQDVKGFVNRPAVWLSPAISVEKMRRTAEEMEMETRRFYE
;
A
#
# COMPACT_ATOMS: atom_id res chain seq x y z
N MET A 1 10.03 -3.71 -18.95
CA MET A 1 10.61 -2.48 -18.37
C MET A 1 9.48 -1.68 -17.74
N PRO A 2 9.70 -1.03 -16.58
CA PRO A 2 8.63 -0.26 -15.93
C PRO A 2 8.19 0.92 -16.80
N LYS A 3 6.87 1.20 -16.84
CA LYS A 3 6.28 2.34 -17.56
C LYS A 3 6.57 3.65 -16.80
N ALA A 4 6.67 4.78 -17.49
CA ALA A 4 6.65 6.06 -16.79
C ALA A 4 5.22 6.36 -16.32
N PHE A 5 5.07 7.01 -15.17
CA PHE A 5 3.75 7.37 -14.63
C PHE A 5 2.89 8.16 -15.63
N LYS A 6 3.50 9.12 -16.34
CA LYS A 6 2.84 9.93 -17.39
C LYS A 6 2.33 9.14 -18.60
N ASP A 7 2.79 7.89 -18.77
CA ASP A 7 2.39 7.02 -19.88
C ASP A 7 1.28 6.04 -19.46
N LEU A 8 0.76 6.17 -18.22
CA LEU A 8 -0.37 5.39 -17.74
C LEU A 8 -1.69 5.99 -18.20
N THR A 9 -2.62 5.13 -18.61
CA THR A 9 -4.02 5.52 -18.82
C THR A 9 -4.73 5.79 -17.49
N GLU A 10 -5.87 6.49 -17.50
CA GLU A 10 -6.68 6.69 -16.29
C GLU A 10 -7.08 5.37 -15.62
N SER A 11 -7.39 4.36 -16.43
CA SER A 11 -7.68 3.00 -15.98
C SER A 11 -6.47 2.38 -15.24
N GLU A 12 -5.27 2.52 -15.80
CA GLU A 12 -4.04 2.01 -15.17
C GLU A 12 -3.70 2.79 -13.89
N ILE A 13 -3.90 4.10 -13.86
CA ILE A 13 -3.66 4.93 -12.66
C ILE A 13 -4.59 4.49 -11.53
N LEU A 14 -5.89 4.31 -11.82
CA LEU A 14 -6.84 3.91 -10.79
C LEU A 14 -6.62 2.45 -10.34
N ALA A 15 -6.26 1.56 -11.25
CA ALA A 15 -5.88 0.18 -10.90
C ALA A 15 -4.60 0.12 -10.06
N LEU A 16 -3.64 1.01 -10.34
CA LEU A 16 -2.43 1.17 -9.54
C LEU A 16 -2.78 1.66 -8.13
N ALA A 17 -3.64 2.67 -8.01
CA ALA A 17 -4.11 3.16 -6.71
C ALA A 17 -4.72 2.02 -5.87
N VAL A 18 -5.63 1.23 -6.45
CA VAL A 18 -6.23 0.06 -5.77
C VAL A 18 -5.15 -0.94 -5.31
N SER A 19 -4.13 -1.18 -6.16
CA SER A 19 -3.05 -2.10 -5.85
C SER A 19 -2.12 -1.59 -4.75
N LEU A 20 -1.90 -0.27 -4.67
CA LEU A 20 -1.12 0.36 -3.61
C LEU A 20 -1.81 0.21 -2.26
N GLU A 21 -3.09 0.57 -2.15
CA GLU A 21 -3.85 0.44 -0.88
C GLU A 21 -3.94 -1.03 -0.43
N GLU A 22 -4.09 -1.96 -1.38
CA GLU A 22 -4.11 -3.38 -1.05
C GLU A 22 -2.75 -3.88 -0.53
N GLU A 23 -1.65 -3.43 -1.12
CA GLU A 23 -0.31 -3.83 -0.69
C GLU A 23 0.06 -3.20 0.65
N ASP A 24 -0.23 -1.91 0.85
CA ASP A 24 0.09 -1.20 2.09
C ASP A 24 -0.75 -1.72 3.26
N GLY A 25 -2.04 -1.99 3.06
CA GLY A 25 -2.89 -2.65 4.07
C GLY A 25 -2.38 -4.04 4.48
N ARG A 26 -1.79 -4.82 3.56
CA ARG A 26 -1.17 -6.11 3.90
C ARG A 26 0.11 -5.94 4.72
N ILE A 27 0.91 -4.93 4.43
CA ILE A 27 2.14 -4.62 5.17
C ILE A 27 1.79 -4.17 6.59
N TYR A 28 0.80 -3.30 6.76
CA TYR A 28 0.33 -2.88 8.09
C TYR A 28 -0.20 -4.06 8.91
N GLY A 29 -0.98 -4.96 8.31
CA GLY A 29 -1.40 -6.19 8.99
C GLY A 29 -0.23 -7.07 9.45
N ALA A 30 0.81 -7.21 8.61
CA ALA A 30 2.01 -7.96 9.00
C ALA A 30 2.74 -7.33 10.20
N PHE A 31 2.83 -5.99 10.25
CA PHE A 31 3.40 -5.29 11.39
C PHE A 31 2.54 -5.42 12.65
N ALA A 32 1.22 -5.32 12.53
CA ALA A 32 0.31 -5.48 13.66
C ALA A 32 0.39 -6.90 14.26
N ASP A 33 0.41 -7.93 13.41
CA ASP A 33 0.55 -9.32 13.85
C ASP A 33 1.88 -9.56 14.55
N HIS A 34 2.97 -8.99 14.04
CA HIS A 34 4.28 -9.10 14.67
C HIS A 34 4.33 -8.42 16.04
N LEU A 35 3.70 -7.25 16.19
CA LEU A 35 3.77 -6.45 17.41
C LEU A 35 2.73 -6.82 18.47
N ARG A 36 1.80 -7.73 18.16
CA ARG A 36 0.62 -8.00 19.00
C ARG A 36 0.97 -8.46 20.42
N ALA A 37 2.04 -9.25 20.58
CA ALA A 37 2.45 -9.78 21.87
C ALA A 37 3.24 -8.76 22.70
N ASP A 38 4.23 -8.11 22.08
CA ASP A 38 5.22 -7.30 22.80
C ASP A 38 4.86 -5.80 22.85
N PHE A 39 4.11 -5.30 21.86
CA PHE A 39 3.76 -3.88 21.70
C PHE A 39 2.29 -3.68 21.28
N PRO A 40 1.31 -4.12 22.11
CA PRO A 40 -0.12 -4.18 21.72
C PRO A 40 -0.69 -2.81 21.31
N ALA A 41 -0.29 -1.72 21.97
CA ALA A 41 -0.73 -0.37 21.62
C ALA A 41 -0.22 0.08 20.23
N THR A 42 0.99 -0.36 19.84
CA THR A 42 1.50 -0.05 18.48
C THR A 42 0.84 -0.96 17.44
N ALA A 43 0.58 -2.23 17.78
CA ALA A 43 -0.17 -3.13 16.92
C ALA A 43 -1.57 -2.58 16.59
N GLU A 44 -2.27 -2.02 17.57
CA GLU A 44 -3.59 -1.38 17.36
C GLU A 44 -3.53 -0.23 16.36
N ILE A 45 -2.48 0.60 16.40
CA ILE A 45 -2.29 1.69 15.43
C ILE A 45 -2.19 1.13 14.02
N PHE A 46 -1.34 0.12 13.79
CA PHE A 46 -1.22 -0.51 12.47
C PHE A 46 -2.52 -1.18 12.02
N GLU A 47 -3.30 -1.71 12.95
CA GLU A 47 -4.56 -2.37 12.62
C GLU A 47 -5.67 -1.39 12.25
N ARG A 48 -5.65 -0.19 12.81
CA ARG A 48 -6.47 0.92 12.31
C ARG A 48 -6.04 1.37 10.92
N MET A 49 -4.73 1.54 10.69
CA MET A 49 -4.21 1.92 9.37
C MET A 49 -4.60 0.90 8.30
N ARG A 50 -4.45 -0.40 8.60
CA ARG A 50 -4.96 -1.48 7.75
C ARG A 50 -6.45 -1.32 7.42
N GLY A 51 -7.27 -0.93 8.39
CA GLY A 51 -8.69 -0.67 8.20
C GLY A 51 -8.98 0.53 7.29
N GLU A 52 -8.20 1.60 7.43
CA GLU A 52 -8.27 2.80 6.58
C GLU A 52 -7.94 2.46 5.12
N GLU A 53 -6.82 1.76 4.87
CA GLU A 53 -6.40 1.27 3.54
C GLU A 53 -7.47 0.36 2.90
N ALA A 54 -8.09 -0.51 3.69
CA ALA A 54 -9.19 -1.36 3.20
C ALA A 54 -10.41 -0.52 2.76
N GLY A 55 -10.72 0.55 3.49
CA GLY A 55 -11.75 1.52 3.13
C GLY A 55 -11.44 2.24 1.82
N HIS A 56 -10.23 2.77 1.68
CA HIS A 56 -9.76 3.43 0.47
C HIS A 56 -9.79 2.50 -0.73
N ARG A 57 -9.24 1.28 -0.60
CA ARG A 57 -9.27 0.24 -1.63
C ARG A 57 -10.68 -0.02 -2.13
N ASN A 58 -11.65 -0.17 -1.22
CA ASN A 58 -13.03 -0.46 -1.59
C ASN A 58 -13.66 0.72 -2.35
N LEU A 59 -13.40 1.96 -1.93
CA LEU A 59 -13.86 3.17 -2.62
C LEU A 59 -13.26 3.27 -4.03
N LEU A 60 -11.95 3.07 -4.17
CA LEU A 60 -11.26 3.14 -5.45
C LEU A 60 -11.71 2.02 -6.39
N LEU A 61 -11.90 0.81 -5.88
CA LEU A 61 -12.41 -0.32 -6.66
C LEU A 61 -13.84 -0.08 -7.15
N ALA A 62 -14.69 0.52 -6.30
CA ALA A 62 -16.05 0.90 -6.71
C ALA A 62 -16.02 1.95 -7.84
N LYS A 63 -15.17 2.99 -7.71
CA LYS A 63 -14.95 4.00 -8.75
C LYS A 63 -14.40 3.39 -10.04
N TYR A 64 -13.51 2.40 -9.92
CA TYR A 64 -12.97 1.69 -11.07
C TYR A 64 -14.07 0.95 -11.82
N ARG A 65 -14.88 0.17 -11.10
CA ARG A 65 -16.01 -0.58 -11.68
C ARG A 65 -17.01 0.32 -12.38
N GLU A 66 -17.34 1.46 -11.77
CA GLU A 66 -18.26 2.45 -12.33
C GLU A 66 -17.76 3.00 -13.69
N ARG A 67 -16.45 3.24 -13.82
CA ARG A 67 -15.87 3.91 -15.00
C ARG A 67 -15.37 2.96 -16.09
N PHE A 68 -14.77 1.84 -15.69
CA PHE A 68 -13.99 0.97 -16.57
C PHE A 68 -14.49 -0.49 -16.56
N GLY A 69 -15.50 -0.82 -15.74
CA GLY A 69 -16.07 -2.16 -15.62
C GLY A 69 -15.31 -3.08 -14.66
N GLU A 70 -15.61 -4.37 -14.71
CA GLU A 70 -15.18 -5.33 -13.68
C GLU A 70 -13.71 -5.78 -13.80
N HIS A 71 -13.10 -5.63 -14.97
CA HIS A 71 -11.74 -6.10 -15.19
C HIS A 71 -10.71 -5.10 -14.69
N LEU A 72 -10.21 -5.32 -13.47
CA LEU A 72 -9.08 -4.59 -12.90
C LEU A 72 -7.75 -5.16 -13.44
N PRO A 73 -6.99 -4.43 -14.27
CA PRO A 73 -5.72 -4.92 -14.78
C PRO A 73 -4.70 -5.04 -13.66
N LEU A 74 -3.85 -6.06 -13.74
CA LEU A 74 -2.71 -6.19 -12.83
C LEU A 74 -1.66 -5.14 -13.17
N ILE A 75 -1.47 -4.19 -12.26
CA ILE A 75 -0.39 -3.21 -12.29
C ILE A 75 0.12 -3.01 -10.87
N ARG A 76 1.43 -3.08 -10.67
CA ARG A 76 2.05 -2.97 -9.34
C ARG A 76 3.04 -1.82 -9.33
N ARG A 77 3.46 -1.40 -8.14
CA ARG A 77 4.46 -0.34 -7.95
C ARG A 77 5.74 -0.58 -8.78
N GLN A 78 6.22 -1.83 -8.85
CA GLN A 78 7.42 -2.20 -9.61
C GLN A 78 7.24 -2.15 -11.14
N ASP A 79 6.00 -2.13 -11.61
CA ASP A 79 5.68 -2.02 -13.03
C ASP A 79 5.72 -0.54 -13.49
N VAL A 80 5.92 0.41 -12.56
CA VAL A 80 5.89 1.86 -12.80
C VAL A 80 7.13 2.55 -12.22
N LYS A 81 7.71 3.49 -12.97
CA LYS A 81 8.87 4.28 -12.52
C LYS A 81 8.44 5.32 -11.49
N GLY A 82 9.31 5.58 -10.51
CA GLY A 82 9.12 6.64 -9.51
C GLY A 82 8.84 6.11 -8.10
N PHE A 83 8.46 4.83 -7.98
CA PHE A 83 8.34 4.17 -6.69
C PHE A 83 9.72 3.80 -6.13
N VAL A 84 9.86 3.91 -4.81
CA VAL A 84 11.07 3.50 -4.11
C VAL A 84 11.10 1.98 -4.04
N ASN A 85 12.26 1.37 -4.31
CA ASN A 85 12.40 -0.07 -4.12
C ASN A 85 12.43 -0.38 -2.62
N ARG A 86 11.32 -0.89 -2.09
CA ARG A 86 11.17 -1.26 -0.69
C ARG A 86 11.67 -2.70 -0.49
N PRO A 87 12.76 -2.94 0.28
CA PRO A 87 13.05 -4.30 0.71
C PRO A 87 11.88 -4.84 1.52
N ALA A 88 11.55 -6.12 1.36
CA ALA A 88 10.41 -6.78 2.02
C ALA A 88 10.66 -7.00 3.52
N VAL A 89 10.93 -5.93 4.27
CA VAL A 89 11.34 -5.95 5.68
C VAL A 89 10.24 -6.52 6.58
N TRP A 90 8.98 -6.42 6.17
CA TRP A 90 7.82 -7.05 6.82
C TRP A 90 7.86 -8.58 6.84
N LEU A 91 8.71 -9.21 6.03
CA LEU A 91 8.94 -10.67 6.08
C LEU A 91 10.01 -11.06 7.11
N SER A 92 10.74 -10.10 7.67
CA SER A 92 11.80 -10.38 8.63
C SER A 92 11.19 -10.64 10.02
N PRO A 93 11.42 -11.80 10.64
CA PRO A 93 10.97 -12.07 12.00
C PRO A 93 11.78 -11.31 13.06
N ALA A 94 12.82 -10.57 12.68
CA ALA A 94 13.69 -9.81 13.59
C ALA A 94 13.59 -8.28 13.37
N ILE A 95 12.56 -7.80 12.66
CA ILE A 95 12.38 -6.37 12.44
C ILE A 95 12.00 -5.65 13.74
N SER A 96 12.70 -4.56 14.06
CA SER A 96 12.40 -3.76 15.24
C SER A 96 11.17 -2.88 15.03
N VAL A 97 10.46 -2.55 16.11
CA VAL A 97 9.32 -1.61 16.08
C VAL A 97 9.70 -0.25 15.49
N GLU A 98 10.90 0.25 15.77
CA GLU A 98 11.44 1.48 15.17
C GLU A 98 11.58 1.38 13.65
N LYS A 99 12.04 0.23 13.16
CA LYS A 99 12.18 0.01 11.72
C LYS A 99 10.80 -0.10 11.05
N MET A 100 9.82 -0.75 11.69
CA MET A 100 8.44 -0.79 11.18
C MET A 100 7.82 0.60 11.08
N ARG A 101 7.95 1.43 12.13
CA ARG A 101 7.44 2.81 12.13
C ARG A 101 8.06 3.65 11.03
N ARG A 102 9.38 3.60 10.88
CA ARG A 102 10.08 4.30 9.79
C ARG A 102 9.63 3.82 8.42
N THR A 103 9.46 2.51 8.24
CA THR A 103 8.93 1.97 6.99
C THR A 103 7.52 2.48 6.73
N ALA A 104 6.64 2.51 7.72
CA ALA A 104 5.30 3.09 7.56
C ALA A 104 5.34 4.59 7.19
N GLU A 105 6.20 5.39 7.81
CA GLU A 105 6.38 6.81 7.44
C GLU A 105 6.85 6.96 5.98
N GLU A 106 7.81 6.12 5.54
CA GLU A 106 8.26 6.09 4.15
C GLU A 106 7.13 5.71 3.19
N MET A 107 6.26 4.77 3.59
CA MET A 107 5.10 4.34 2.82
C MET A 107 4.10 5.49 2.64
N GLU A 108 3.71 6.13 3.74
CA GLU A 108 2.77 7.25 3.74
C GLU A 108 3.27 8.44 2.91
N MET A 109 4.58 8.75 2.98
CA MET A 109 5.17 9.80 2.13
C MET A 109 5.07 9.48 0.64
N GLU A 110 5.23 8.21 0.26
CA GLU A 110 5.14 7.76 -1.13
C GLU A 110 3.69 7.75 -1.62
N THR A 111 2.76 7.26 -0.80
CA THR A 111 1.31 7.31 -1.06
C THR A 111 0.84 8.75 -1.25
N ARG A 112 1.30 9.68 -0.40
CA ARG A 112 1.02 11.10 -0.56
C ARG A 112 1.50 11.66 -1.90
N ARG A 113 2.73 11.35 -2.32
CA ARG A 113 3.29 11.79 -3.61
C ARG A 113 2.55 11.22 -4.82
N PHE A 114 1.90 10.07 -4.66
CA PHE A 114 1.09 9.47 -5.72
C PHE A 114 -0.21 10.24 -5.96
N TYR A 115 -0.80 10.82 -4.90
CA TYR A 115 -2.07 11.54 -4.97
C TYR A 115 -1.94 13.07 -5.16
N GLU A 116 -0.76 13.65 -4.93
CA GLU A 116 -0.43 15.07 -5.20
C GLU A 116 -0.07 15.33 -6.68
#